data_AF-A0A2S4XRZ3-F1
#
_entry.id   AF-A0A2S4XRZ3-F1
#
_cell.length_a   1.000
_cell.length_b   1.000
_cell.length_c   1.000
_cell.angle_alpha   90.00
_cell.angle_beta   90.00
_cell.angle_gamma   90.00
#
_symmetry.space_group_name_H-M   'P 1'
#
loop_
_entity.id
_entity.type
_entity.pdbx_description
1 polymer ?
#
loop_
_entity_poly.entity_id
_entity_poly.type
_entity_poly.pdbx_seq_one_letter_code
_entity_poly.pdbx_strand_id
1 'polypeptide(L)'
;MAEKQKNVVELLEQQHQQIRRLLDDVVNSKGDERKDHFQRLVRLLAVHETAEEEVVHPYVRDHIEGGEQVVKDRTTEEKGAKETLQRLEDMDTESSEFHRLFDELRQNVLAHAEAEEKYEFTHLRAVADQDALRGLAKAVEAAEAVAPTHPHPGTESAVKNVVVGPLASVVDRTRDAIRAATGKSGH
;
A
#
# COMPACT_ATOMS: atom_id res chain seq x y z
N MET A 1 15.37 5.39 27.00
CA MET A 1 13.94 5.49 26.64
C MET A 1 13.74 4.58 25.45
N ALA A 2 12.91 3.54 25.56
CA ALA A 2 12.71 2.61 24.45
C ALA A 2 12.16 3.39 23.26
N GLU A 3 12.81 3.30 22.10
CA GLU A 3 12.20 3.76 20.85
C GLU A 3 10.81 3.15 20.78
N LYS A 4 9.80 4.01 20.66
CA LYS A 4 8.42 3.59 20.48
C LYS A 4 8.37 2.97 19.09
N GLN A 5 8.69 1.68 19.00
CA GLN A 5 8.71 0.96 17.73
C GLN A 5 7.31 1.04 17.16
N LYS A 6 7.20 1.74 16.02
CA LYS A 6 5.95 2.03 15.32
C LYS A 6 5.22 0.72 15.06
N ASN A 7 3.94 0.67 15.42
CA ASN A 7 3.11 -0.47 15.04
C ASN A 7 2.57 -0.28 13.62
N VAL A 8 2.08 -1.35 12.97
CA VAL A 8 1.68 -1.32 11.56
C VAL A 8 0.62 -0.25 11.26
N VAL A 9 -0.31 -0.03 12.19
CA VAL A 9 -1.37 0.95 12.01
C VAL A 9 -0.80 2.38 12.08
N GLU A 10 0.06 2.67 13.05
CA GLU A 10 0.77 3.96 13.13
C GLU A 10 1.68 4.18 11.90
N LEU A 11 2.21 3.11 11.30
CA LEU A 11 3.01 3.18 10.08
C LEU A 11 2.17 3.59 8.88
N LEU A 12 1.10 2.84 8.58
CA LEU A 12 0.23 3.06 7.42
C LEU A 12 -0.55 4.38 7.53
N GLU A 13 -1.05 4.76 8.71
CA GLU A 13 -1.69 6.07 8.90
C GLU A 13 -0.73 7.23 8.58
N GLN A 14 0.55 7.10 8.90
CA GLN A 14 1.53 8.12 8.54
C GLN A 14 1.80 8.16 7.03
N GLN A 15 1.73 7.02 6.34
CA GLN A 15 1.78 6.97 4.88
C GLN A 15 0.54 7.60 4.26
N HIS A 16 -0.67 7.32 4.77
CA HIS A 16 -1.90 7.98 4.32
C HIS A 16 -1.80 9.50 4.48
N GLN A 17 -1.27 9.98 5.61
CA GLN A 17 -1.03 11.42 5.80
C GLN A 17 -0.01 11.98 4.81
N GLN A 18 1.01 11.21 4.41
CA GLN A 18 1.95 11.63 3.38
C GLN A 18 1.33 11.64 1.98
N ILE A 19 0.50 10.64 1.66
CA ILE A 19 -0.28 10.57 0.42
C ILE A 19 -1.21 11.78 0.32
N ARG A 20 -1.97 12.09 1.38
CA ARG A 20 -2.85 13.28 1.46
C ARG A 20 -2.09 14.57 1.17
N ARG A 21 -0.91 14.76 1.77
CA ARG A 21 -0.06 15.93 1.50
C ARG A 21 0.41 15.98 0.06
N LEU A 22 0.89 14.87 -0.50
CA LEU A 22 1.34 14.82 -1.89
C LEU A 22 0.21 15.07 -2.90
N LEU A 23 -1.01 14.58 -2.62
CA LEU A 23 -2.20 14.89 -3.40
C LEU A 23 -2.45 16.41 -3.43
N ASP A 24 -2.39 17.06 -2.27
CA ASP A 24 -2.56 18.52 -2.19
C ASP A 24 -1.39 19.27 -2.85
N ASP A 25 -0.16 18.80 -2.71
CA ASP A 25 1.01 19.40 -3.34
C ASP A 25 0.88 19.39 -4.89
N VAL A 26 0.41 18.28 -5.49
CA VAL A 26 0.18 18.20 -6.94
C VAL A 26 -0.87 19.23 -7.41
N VAL A 27 -1.96 19.40 -6.65
CA VAL A 27 -3.01 20.39 -6.97
C VAL A 27 -2.46 21.82 -6.91
N ASN A 28 -1.62 22.11 -5.92
CA ASN A 28 -1.19 23.47 -5.59
C ASN A 28 0.11 23.91 -6.29
N SER A 29 0.81 22.98 -6.95
CA SER A 29 2.04 23.25 -7.71
C SER A 29 1.77 23.34 -9.22
N LYS A 30 2.79 23.70 -10.01
CA LYS A 30 2.73 23.80 -11.48
C LYS A 30 4.07 23.48 -12.13
N GLY A 31 4.06 23.15 -13.41
CA GLY A 31 5.27 22.87 -14.18
C GLY A 31 6.08 21.73 -13.58
N ASP A 32 7.40 21.87 -13.54
CA ASP A 32 8.32 20.82 -13.05
C ASP A 32 8.04 20.43 -11.58
N GLU A 33 7.63 21.38 -10.74
CA GLU A 33 7.31 21.10 -9.34
C GLU A 33 6.11 20.14 -9.23
N ARG A 34 5.06 20.34 -10.03
CA ARG A 34 3.91 19.43 -10.09
C ARG A 34 4.30 18.04 -10.54
N LYS A 35 5.13 17.98 -11.59
CA LYS A 35 5.63 16.71 -12.10
C LYS A 35 6.40 15.95 -11.03
N ASP A 36 7.26 16.62 -10.28
CA ASP A 36 8.03 16.01 -9.19
C ASP A 36 7.13 15.52 -8.05
N HIS A 37 6.13 16.32 -7.63
CA HIS A 37 5.15 15.87 -6.63
C HIS A 37 4.34 14.67 -7.11
N PHE A 38 3.93 14.67 -8.38
CA PHE A 38 3.17 13.58 -8.96
C PHE A 38 3.99 12.29 -9.03
N GLN A 39 5.25 12.35 -9.46
CA GLN A 39 6.15 11.19 -9.46
C GLN A 39 6.40 10.62 -8.06
N ARG A 40 6.52 11.50 -7.05
CA ARG A 40 6.65 11.07 -5.65
C ARG A 40 5.38 10.42 -5.13
N LEU A 41 4.21 10.91 -5.53
CA LEU A 41 2.92 10.32 -5.21
C LEU A 41 2.78 8.93 -5.83
N VAL A 42 3.05 8.79 -7.14
CA VAL A 42 3.01 7.50 -7.87
C VAL A 42 3.88 6.46 -7.16
N ARG A 43 5.13 6.81 -6.83
CA ARG A 43 6.03 5.90 -6.13
C ARG A 43 5.52 5.50 -4.76
N LEU A 44 4.97 6.44 -3.99
CA LEU A 44 4.47 6.15 -2.66
C LEU A 44 3.25 5.23 -2.73
N LEU A 45 2.29 5.51 -3.62
CA LEU A 45 1.10 4.68 -3.80
C LEU A 45 1.47 3.25 -4.22
N ALA A 46 2.35 3.08 -5.23
CA ALA A 46 2.75 1.75 -5.69
C ALA A 46 3.40 0.90 -4.58
N VAL A 47 4.25 1.52 -3.76
CA VAL A 47 4.94 0.86 -2.65
C VAL A 47 3.96 0.52 -1.51
N HIS A 48 3.06 1.45 -1.20
CA HIS A 48 2.05 1.32 -0.15
C HIS A 48 1.05 0.19 -0.47
N GLU A 49 0.44 0.23 -1.64
CA GLU A 49 -0.53 -0.78 -2.10
C GLU A 49 0.12 -2.18 -2.13
N THR A 50 1.37 -2.29 -2.59
CA THR A 50 2.09 -3.59 -2.59
C THR A 50 2.24 -4.15 -1.17
N ALA A 51 2.51 -3.29 -0.18
CA ALA A 51 2.67 -3.72 1.19
C ALA A 51 1.33 -4.16 1.81
N GLU A 52 0.24 -3.51 1.45
CA GLU A 52 -1.11 -3.87 1.86
C GLU A 52 -1.55 -5.21 1.27
N GLU A 53 -1.36 -5.41 -0.03
CA GLU A 53 -1.69 -6.65 -0.74
C GLU A 53 -0.91 -7.87 -0.23
N GLU A 54 0.37 -7.71 0.06
CA GLU A 54 1.24 -8.83 0.46
C GLU A 54 1.20 -9.11 1.97
N VAL A 55 0.81 -8.13 2.80
CA VAL A 55 0.90 -8.25 4.27
C VAL A 55 -0.43 -7.97 4.97
N VAL A 56 -1.05 -6.83 4.72
CA VAL A 56 -2.22 -6.35 5.49
C VAL A 56 -3.46 -7.15 5.11
N HIS A 57 -3.83 -7.20 3.83
CA HIS A 57 -5.04 -7.88 3.39
C HIS A 57 -5.03 -9.39 3.70
N PRO A 58 -3.92 -10.14 3.55
CA PRO A 58 -3.87 -11.53 4.01
C PRO A 58 -4.13 -11.68 5.50
N TYR A 59 -3.60 -10.76 6.32
CA TYR A 59 -3.85 -10.78 7.75
C TYR A 59 -5.32 -10.47 8.07
N VAL A 60 -5.88 -9.41 7.46
CA VAL A 60 -7.29 -9.00 7.62
C VAL A 60 -8.23 -10.13 7.24
N ARG A 61 -8.03 -10.73 6.07
CA ARG A 61 -8.85 -11.84 5.58
C ARG A 61 -8.87 -13.03 6.55
N ASP A 62 -7.73 -13.34 7.16
CA ASP A 62 -7.58 -14.53 8.02
C ASP A 62 -8.07 -14.28 9.47
N HIS A 63 -8.12 -13.01 9.94
CA HIS A 63 -8.32 -12.69 11.37
C HIS A 63 -9.56 -11.84 11.67
N ILE A 64 -10.27 -11.34 10.66
CA ILE A 64 -11.45 -10.48 10.84
C ILE A 64 -12.69 -11.20 10.30
N GLU A 65 -13.77 -11.22 11.09
CA GLU A 65 -15.07 -11.72 10.64
C GLU A 65 -15.57 -10.86 9.46
N GLY A 66 -15.86 -11.49 8.32
CA GLY A 66 -16.18 -10.77 7.09
C GLY A 66 -14.97 -10.16 6.37
N GLY A 67 -13.73 -10.45 6.81
CA GLY A 67 -12.50 -9.92 6.23
C GLY A 67 -12.32 -10.19 4.74
N GLU A 68 -12.87 -11.30 4.23
CA GLU A 68 -12.86 -11.59 2.78
C GLU A 68 -13.59 -10.52 1.96
N GLN A 69 -14.74 -10.04 2.45
CA GLN A 69 -15.49 -9.00 1.77
C GLN A 69 -14.79 -7.64 1.89
N VAL A 70 -14.23 -7.32 3.07
CA VAL A 70 -13.45 -6.08 3.28
C VAL A 70 -12.28 -6.01 2.29
N VAL A 71 -11.48 -7.07 2.21
CA VAL A 71 -10.33 -7.15 1.29
C VAL A 71 -10.78 -7.05 -0.17
N LYS A 72 -11.87 -7.73 -0.54
CA LYS A 72 -12.40 -7.66 -1.92
C LYS A 72 -12.79 -6.23 -2.32
N ASP A 73 -13.40 -5.48 -1.41
CA ASP A 73 -13.78 -4.09 -1.65
C ASP A 73 -12.53 -3.21 -1.82
N ARG A 74 -11.51 -3.39 -0.96
CA ARG A 74 -10.21 -2.69 -1.03
C ARG A 74 -9.48 -2.95 -2.35
N THR A 75 -9.27 -4.21 -2.71
CA THR A 75 -8.60 -4.57 -3.97
C THR A 75 -9.36 -4.07 -5.21
N THR A 76 -10.69 -3.94 -5.14
CA THR A 76 -11.47 -3.37 -6.25
C THR A 76 -11.20 -1.87 -6.41
N GLU A 77 -11.10 -1.13 -5.31
CA GLU A 77 -10.79 0.31 -5.29
C GLU A 77 -9.35 0.57 -5.76
N GLU A 78 -8.39 -0.17 -5.22
CA GLU A 78 -6.96 -0.11 -5.59
C GLU A 78 -6.79 -0.35 -7.09
N LYS A 79 -7.43 -1.38 -7.64
CA LYS A 79 -7.37 -1.65 -9.08
C LYS A 79 -7.84 -0.44 -9.91
N GLY A 80 -8.94 0.20 -9.52
CA GLY A 80 -9.43 1.41 -10.20
C GLY A 80 -8.45 2.58 -10.08
N ALA A 81 -7.83 2.76 -8.92
CA ALA A 81 -6.80 3.77 -8.69
C ALA A 81 -5.55 3.52 -9.53
N LYS A 82 -5.05 2.28 -9.60
CA LYS A 82 -3.90 1.87 -10.42
C LYS A 82 -4.14 2.09 -11.92
N GLU A 83 -5.32 1.73 -12.42
CA GLU A 83 -5.72 1.98 -13.82
C GLU A 83 -5.76 3.48 -14.14
N THR A 84 -6.21 4.29 -13.18
CA THR A 84 -6.23 5.75 -13.31
C THR A 84 -4.83 6.35 -13.28
N LEU A 85 -3.97 5.91 -12.35
CA LEU A 85 -2.57 6.31 -12.25
C LEU A 85 -1.80 6.01 -13.54
N GLN A 86 -1.96 4.81 -14.09
CA GLN A 86 -1.29 4.41 -15.33
C GLN A 86 -1.63 5.37 -16.49
N ARG A 87 -2.89 5.79 -16.58
CA ARG A 87 -3.32 6.77 -17.59
C ARG A 87 -2.71 8.14 -17.36
N LEU A 88 -2.57 8.56 -16.10
CA LEU A 88 -1.99 9.85 -15.73
C LEU A 88 -0.47 9.91 -15.96
N GLU A 89 0.26 8.80 -15.83
CA GLU A 89 1.72 8.76 -16.01
C GLU A 89 2.18 9.18 -17.43
N ASP A 90 1.37 8.90 -18.44
CA ASP A 90 1.66 9.25 -19.84
C ASP A 90 1.15 10.67 -20.23
N MET A 91 0.48 11.38 -19.31
CA MET A 91 -0.13 12.68 -19.59
C MET A 91 0.81 13.85 -19.25
N ASP A 92 0.60 14.96 -19.96
CA ASP A 92 1.16 16.25 -19.55
C ASP A 92 0.44 16.74 -18.29
N THR A 93 1.20 16.95 -17.22
CA THR A 93 0.70 17.39 -15.91
C THR A 93 0.07 18.78 -15.94
N GLU A 94 0.28 19.55 -17.00
CA GLU A 94 -0.35 20.86 -17.22
C GLU A 94 -1.62 20.80 -18.08
N SER A 95 -1.96 19.63 -18.62
CA SER A 95 -3.15 19.47 -19.45
C SER A 95 -4.44 19.48 -18.62
N SER A 96 -5.53 20.01 -19.20
CA SER A 96 -6.85 19.99 -18.57
C SER A 96 -7.37 18.57 -18.33
N GLU A 97 -6.98 17.61 -19.18
CA GLU A 97 -7.33 16.21 -19.02
C GLU A 97 -6.64 15.60 -17.81
N PHE A 98 -5.34 15.85 -17.62
CA PHE A 98 -4.60 15.43 -16.43
C PHE A 98 -5.29 15.96 -15.17
N HIS A 99 -5.60 17.24 -15.12
CA HIS A 99 -6.28 17.85 -13.98
C HIS A 99 -7.61 17.16 -13.63
N ARG A 100 -8.45 16.91 -14.65
CA ARG A 100 -9.74 16.25 -14.44
C ARG A 100 -9.56 14.82 -13.90
N LEU A 101 -8.65 14.05 -14.49
CA LEU A 101 -8.43 12.65 -14.12
C LEU A 101 -7.68 12.53 -12.78
N PHE A 102 -6.81 13.49 -12.47
CA PHE A 102 -6.13 13.57 -11.18
C PHE A 102 -7.11 13.87 -10.03
N ASP A 103 -8.11 14.72 -10.26
CA ASP A 103 -9.17 14.97 -9.26
C ASP A 103 -10.00 13.71 -8.98
N GLU A 104 -10.25 12.88 -10.00
CA GLU A 104 -10.90 11.58 -9.84
C GLU A 104 -10.02 10.60 -9.04
N LEU A 105 -8.73 10.49 -9.38
CA LEU A 105 -7.77 9.71 -8.61
C LEU A 105 -7.73 10.15 -7.15
N ARG A 106 -7.64 11.46 -6.90
CA ARG A 106 -7.57 12.05 -5.57
C ARG A 106 -8.78 11.66 -4.73
N GLN A 107 -9.99 11.72 -5.29
CA GLN A 107 -11.20 11.29 -4.58
C GLN A 107 -11.17 9.80 -4.23
N ASN A 108 -10.76 8.95 -5.19
CA ASN A 108 -10.70 7.50 -4.98
C ASN A 108 -9.66 7.13 -3.92
N VAL A 109 -8.45 7.69 -3.98
CA VAL A 109 -7.37 7.44 -3.01
C VAL A 109 -7.76 7.91 -1.60
N LEU A 110 -8.42 9.06 -1.48
CA LEU A 110 -8.89 9.55 -0.18
C LEU A 110 -9.98 8.65 0.41
N ALA A 111 -10.95 8.24 -0.41
CA ALA A 111 -12.02 7.34 0.01
C ALA A 111 -11.48 5.97 0.43
N HIS A 112 -10.50 5.45 -0.32
CA HIS A 112 -9.80 4.21 -0.02
C HIS A 112 -9.10 4.28 1.36
N ALA A 113 -8.24 5.28 1.57
CA ALA A 113 -7.52 5.47 2.84
C ALA A 113 -8.48 5.65 4.04
N GLU A 114 -9.58 6.38 3.87
CA GLU A 114 -10.63 6.50 4.92
C GLU A 114 -11.29 5.17 5.23
N ALA A 115 -11.53 4.35 4.20
CA ALA A 115 -12.20 3.09 4.35
C ALA A 115 -11.27 2.03 4.98
N GLU A 116 -9.99 2.00 4.68
CA GLU A 116 -9.00 1.18 5.39
C GLU A 116 -8.87 1.56 6.86
N GLU A 117 -8.72 2.86 7.16
CA GLU A 117 -8.64 3.36 8.53
C GLU A 117 -9.87 2.93 9.36
N LYS A 118 -11.05 2.97 8.74
CA LYS A 118 -12.32 2.62 9.37
C LYS A 118 -12.55 1.11 9.48
N TYR A 119 -12.29 0.34 8.44
CA TYR A 119 -12.71 -1.06 8.34
C TYR A 119 -11.57 -2.05 8.55
N GLU A 120 -10.32 -1.70 8.28
CA GLU A 120 -9.18 -2.60 8.53
C GLU A 120 -8.43 -2.20 9.79
N PHE A 121 -8.00 -0.94 9.91
CA PHE A 121 -7.11 -0.52 11.00
C PHE A 121 -7.81 -0.52 12.36
N THR A 122 -9.10 -0.16 12.39
CA THR A 122 -9.92 -0.28 13.60
C THR A 122 -9.97 -1.73 14.09
N HIS A 123 -10.08 -2.70 13.18
CA HIS A 123 -10.09 -4.11 13.54
C HIS A 123 -8.69 -4.62 13.91
N LEU A 124 -7.63 -4.25 13.18
CA LEU A 124 -6.25 -4.59 13.54
C LEU A 124 -5.93 -4.17 14.98
N ARG A 125 -6.33 -2.96 15.39
CA ARG A 125 -6.18 -2.47 16.76
C ARG A 125 -6.96 -3.29 17.80
N ALA A 126 -8.10 -3.84 17.41
CA ALA A 126 -8.99 -4.58 18.31
C ALA A 126 -8.58 -6.04 18.48
N VAL A 127 -8.04 -6.67 17.43
CA VAL A 127 -7.81 -8.13 17.40
C VAL A 127 -6.35 -8.53 17.59
N ALA A 128 -5.39 -7.65 17.26
CA ALA A 128 -3.97 -7.96 17.34
C ALA A 128 -3.34 -7.37 18.62
N ASP A 129 -2.47 -8.13 19.26
CA ASP A 129 -1.65 -7.61 20.34
C ASP A 129 -0.50 -6.71 19.81
N GLN A 130 0.19 -6.02 20.73
CA GLN A 130 1.23 -5.07 20.35
C GLN A 130 2.44 -5.73 19.67
N ASP A 131 2.74 -6.99 19.95
CA ASP A 131 3.89 -7.67 19.35
C ASP A 131 3.53 -8.15 17.94
N ALA A 132 2.31 -8.62 17.71
CA ALA A 132 1.77 -8.90 16.39
C ALA A 132 1.76 -7.64 15.51
N LEU A 133 1.26 -6.50 16.03
CA LEU A 133 1.23 -5.25 15.27
C LEU A 133 2.63 -4.72 14.92
N ARG A 134 3.64 -4.95 15.77
CA ARG A 134 5.05 -4.63 15.46
C ARG A 134 5.65 -5.60 14.45
N GLY A 135 5.27 -6.89 14.52
CA GLY A 135 5.66 -7.89 13.53
C GLY A 135 5.14 -7.54 12.14
N LEU A 136 3.87 -7.14 12.04
CA LEU A 136 3.26 -6.65 10.81
C LEU A 136 3.96 -5.39 10.29
N ALA A 137 4.36 -4.45 11.16
CA ALA A 137 5.10 -3.26 10.73
C ALA A 137 6.41 -3.63 10.03
N LYS A 138 7.18 -4.57 10.60
CA LYS A 138 8.42 -5.06 10.00
C LYS A 138 8.19 -5.79 8.68
N ALA A 139 7.07 -6.52 8.58
CA ALA A 139 6.71 -7.21 7.33
C ALA A 139 6.32 -6.21 6.23
N VAL A 140 5.56 -5.17 6.57
CA VAL A 140 5.23 -4.04 5.69
C VAL A 140 6.52 -3.36 5.21
N GLU A 141 7.42 -2.95 6.11
CA GLU A 141 8.70 -2.32 5.74
C GLU A 141 9.56 -3.23 4.83
N ALA A 142 9.53 -4.55 5.05
CA ALA A 142 10.24 -5.51 4.21
C ALA A 142 9.61 -5.65 2.82
N ALA A 143 8.27 -5.64 2.72
CA ALA A 143 7.55 -5.66 1.46
C ALA A 143 7.83 -4.37 0.66
N GLU A 144 7.79 -3.22 1.31
CA GLU A 144 8.09 -1.91 0.69
C GLU A 144 9.50 -1.85 0.10
N ALA A 145 10.48 -2.47 0.76
CA ALA A 145 11.87 -2.46 0.30
C ALA A 145 12.10 -3.20 -1.03
N VAL A 146 11.16 -4.08 -1.42
CA VAL A 146 11.22 -4.85 -2.68
C VAL A 146 10.06 -4.54 -3.62
N ALA A 147 9.16 -3.64 -3.23
CA ALA A 147 8.00 -3.25 -4.01
C ALA A 147 8.40 -2.46 -5.28
N PRO A 148 7.65 -2.61 -6.38
CA PRO A 148 7.81 -1.76 -7.55
C PRO A 148 7.50 -0.30 -7.21
N THR A 149 8.09 0.63 -7.95
CA THR A 149 7.86 2.08 -7.76
C THR A 149 6.82 2.66 -8.71
N HIS A 150 6.15 1.82 -9.50
CA HIS A 150 5.10 2.19 -10.44
C HIS A 150 4.00 1.12 -10.39
N PRO A 151 2.72 1.50 -10.60
CA PRO A 151 1.62 0.56 -10.70
C PRO A 151 1.80 -0.40 -11.88
N HIS A 152 1.46 -1.67 -11.67
CA HIS A 152 1.45 -2.69 -12.72
C HIS A 152 0.09 -3.43 -12.76
N PRO A 153 -0.96 -2.77 -13.29
CA PRO A 153 -2.31 -3.35 -13.33
C PRO A 153 -2.33 -4.72 -14.02
N GLY A 154 -3.01 -5.69 -13.42
CA GLY A 154 -3.14 -7.05 -13.98
C GLY A 154 -1.95 -7.98 -13.72
N THR A 155 -0.95 -7.55 -12.94
CA THR A 155 0.16 -8.40 -12.48
C THR A 155 0.13 -8.68 -10.97
N GLU A 156 -1.03 -8.49 -10.32
CA GLU A 156 -1.27 -8.64 -8.87
C GLU A 156 -0.98 -10.06 -8.33
N SER A 157 -0.64 -11.01 -9.20
CA SER A 157 -0.11 -12.34 -8.82
C SER A 157 1.22 -12.70 -9.49
N ALA A 158 1.77 -11.86 -10.36
CA ALA A 158 3.00 -12.16 -11.11
C ALA A 158 4.28 -11.94 -10.28
N VAL A 159 4.22 -11.16 -9.19
CA VAL A 159 5.34 -11.09 -8.23
C VAL A 159 5.59 -12.46 -7.57
N LYS A 160 4.59 -13.36 -7.53
CA LYS A 160 4.80 -14.76 -7.11
C LYS A 160 5.55 -15.63 -8.12
N ASN A 161 5.67 -15.22 -9.39
CA ASN A 161 6.23 -16.05 -10.47
C ASN A 161 7.55 -15.51 -11.08
N VAL A 162 8.07 -14.36 -10.67
CA VAL A 162 9.41 -13.91 -11.08
C VAL A 162 10.47 -14.53 -10.14
N VAL A 163 10.60 -15.85 -10.20
CA VAL A 163 11.79 -16.56 -9.71
C VAL A 163 12.73 -16.75 -10.90
N VAL A 164 13.34 -15.67 -11.39
CA VAL A 164 14.47 -15.77 -12.33
C VAL A 164 15.48 -14.65 -12.03
N GLY A 165 16.35 -14.88 -11.04
CA GLY A 165 17.50 -14.00 -10.78
C GLY A 165 18.14 -14.22 -9.40
N PRO A 166 19.36 -13.67 -9.15
CA PRO A 166 20.22 -13.99 -7.99
C PRO A 166 19.70 -13.52 -6.62
N LEU A 167 18.41 -13.16 -6.52
CA LEU A 167 17.74 -12.62 -5.33
C LEU A 167 16.79 -13.63 -4.66
N ALA A 168 16.72 -14.87 -5.14
CA ALA A 168 15.89 -15.94 -4.56
C ALA A 168 16.09 -16.15 -3.05
N SER A 169 17.25 -15.78 -2.49
CA SER A 169 17.57 -15.89 -1.07
C SER A 169 16.95 -14.80 -0.17
N VAL A 170 16.30 -13.79 -0.74
CA VAL A 170 15.60 -12.72 0.01
C VAL A 170 14.11 -13.07 0.17
N VAL A 171 13.50 -13.63 -0.86
CA VAL A 171 12.08 -14.05 -0.86
C VAL A 171 11.80 -15.10 0.22
N ASP A 172 12.70 -16.08 0.41
CA ASP A 172 12.58 -17.06 1.48
C ASP A 172 12.61 -16.41 2.87
N ARG A 173 13.44 -15.38 3.07
CA ARG A 173 13.49 -14.66 4.36
C ARG A 173 12.24 -13.85 4.63
N THR A 174 11.63 -13.24 3.62
CA THR A 174 10.35 -12.53 3.76
C THR A 174 9.23 -13.50 4.13
N ARG A 175 9.18 -14.66 3.45
CA ARG A 175 8.19 -15.71 3.75
C ARG A 175 8.38 -16.31 5.14
N ASP A 176 9.63 -16.53 5.55
CA ASP A 176 9.96 -17.05 6.88
C ASP A 176 9.70 -16.00 7.97
N ALA A 177 9.92 -14.72 7.71
CA ALA A 177 9.56 -13.63 8.62
C ALA A 177 8.04 -13.51 8.77
N ILE A 178 7.28 -13.63 7.67
CA ILE A 178 5.80 -13.68 7.70
C ILE A 178 5.33 -14.89 8.50
N ARG A 179 5.92 -16.08 8.29
CA ARG A 179 5.59 -17.31 9.04
C ARG A 179 5.94 -17.21 10.53
N ALA A 180 7.08 -16.62 10.85
CA ALA A 180 7.52 -16.39 12.23
C ALA A 180 6.66 -15.35 12.94
N ALA A 181 6.22 -14.30 12.24
CA ALA A 181 5.33 -13.27 12.78
C ALA A 181 3.87 -13.74 12.92
N THR A 182 3.41 -14.67 12.08
CA THR A 182 2.03 -15.20 12.08
C THR A 182 1.83 -16.47 12.93
N GLY A 183 2.87 -16.94 13.63
CA GLY A 183 2.75 -18.03 14.60
C GLY A 183 2.38 -19.41 14.03
N LYS A 184 2.36 -19.59 12.70
CA LYS A 184 2.09 -20.89 12.06
C LYS A 184 3.33 -21.80 12.18
N SER A 185 3.50 -22.43 13.33
CA SER A 185 4.37 -23.61 13.48
C SER A 185 3.81 -24.73 12.61
N GLY A 186 4.56 -25.11 11.57
CA GLY A 186 4.18 -26.23 10.69
C GLY A 186 4.17 -27.56 11.43
N HIS A 187 3.11 -28.34 11.23
CA HIS A 187 3.11 -29.79 11.39
C HIS A 187 3.14 -30.43 10.00
#